data_AF-A0A5A5RXS7-F1
#
_entry.id   AF-A0A5A5RXS7-F1
#
_cell.length_a   1.000
_cell.length_b   1.000
_cell.length_c   1.000
_cell.angle_alpha   90.00
_cell.angle_beta   90.00
_cell.angle_gamma   90.00
#
_symmetry.space_group_name_H-M   'P 1'
#
loop_
_entity.id
_entity.type
_entity.pdbx_description
1 polymer ?
#
loop_
_entity_poly.entity_id
_entity_poly.type
_entity_poly.pdbx_seq_one_letter_code
_entity_poly.pdbx_strand_id
1 'polypeptide(L)'
;MIQITLTPEQEQFLERQLKTGKYNTPQEVISKAFQLLEEQEDEIILPDYVKGRESAKALLKEKIRKYRKEREQNKDKPIDPERVRLSQELRNLFNKTQAIPGIQDITEEEIAAEIEAYRRGE
;
A
#
# COMPACT_ATOMS: atom_id res chain seq x y z
N MET A 1 -21.16 -15.96 15.51
CA MET A 1 -20.12 -16.78 16.17
C MET A 1 -19.44 -17.59 15.10
N ILE A 2 -18.13 -17.42 14.93
CA ILE A 2 -17.36 -18.23 13.98
C ILE A 2 -16.95 -19.50 14.72
N GLN A 3 -17.29 -20.67 14.18
CA GLN A 3 -16.78 -21.95 14.65
C GLN A 3 -15.56 -22.32 13.82
N ILE A 4 -14.46 -22.61 14.51
CA ILE A 4 -13.18 -22.98 13.88
C ILE A 4 -12.88 -24.40 14.34
N THR A 5 -12.64 -25.30 13.40
CA THR A 5 -12.18 -26.66 13.70
C THR A 5 -10.67 -26.67 13.68
N LEU A 6 -10.05 -27.06 14.80
CA LEU A 6 -8.60 -27.18 14.91
C LEU A 6 -8.13 -28.48 14.24
N THR A 7 -6.96 -28.42 13.62
CA THR A 7 -6.25 -29.62 13.17
C THR A 7 -5.55 -30.30 14.36
N PRO A 8 -5.28 -31.61 14.29
CA PRO A 8 -4.54 -32.32 15.35
C PRO A 8 -3.17 -31.69 15.65
N GLU A 9 -2.51 -31.12 14.64
CA GLU A 9 -1.22 -30.44 14.78
C GLU A 9 -1.34 -29.13 15.58
N GLN A 10 -2.41 -28.37 15.35
CA GLN A 10 -2.70 -27.13 16.10
C GLN A 10 -3.05 -27.43 17.56
N GLU A 11 -3.81 -28.50 17.82
CA GLU A 11 -4.11 -28.96 19.19
C GLU A 11 -2.84 -29.33 19.95
N GLN A 12 -1.97 -30.14 19.33
CA GLN A 12 -0.67 -30.50 19.92
C GLN A 12 0.21 -29.29 20.18
N PHE A 13 0.20 -28.30 19.30
CA PHE A 13 0.93 -27.05 19.50
C PHE A 13 0.41 -26.28 20.73
N LEU A 14 -0.91 -26.14 20.87
CA LEU A 14 -1.54 -25.46 22.00
C LEU A 14 -1.20 -26.18 23.32
N GLU A 15 -1.29 -27.51 23.37
CA GLU A 15 -0.92 -28.28 24.54
C GLU A 15 0.56 -28.11 24.94
N ARG A 16 1.47 -28.07 23.95
CA ARG A 16 2.89 -27.80 24.23
C ARG A 16 3.07 -26.42 24.85
N GLN A 17 2.41 -25.39 24.32
CA GLN A 17 2.50 -24.03 24.87
C GLN A 17 1.93 -23.93 26.29
N LEU A 18 0.83 -24.61 26.59
CA LEU A 18 0.27 -24.68 27.95
C LEU A 18 1.22 -25.39 28.91
N LYS A 19 1.86 -26.49 28.49
CA LYS A 19 2.85 -27.22 29.31
C LYS A 19 4.08 -26.40 29.65
N THR A 20 4.42 -25.38 28.87
CA THR A 20 5.53 -24.46 29.21
C THR A 20 5.21 -23.56 30.41
N GLY A 21 3.94 -23.45 30.80
CA GLY A 21 3.47 -22.54 31.85
C GLY A 21 3.49 -21.06 31.45
N LYS A 22 3.89 -20.72 30.22
CA LYS A 22 3.90 -19.35 29.70
C LYS A 22 2.50 -18.80 29.41
N TYR A 23 1.54 -19.69 29.19
CA TYR A 23 0.15 -19.35 28.88
C TYR A 23 -0.77 -20.25 29.71
N ASN A 24 -1.83 -19.67 30.27
CA ASN A 24 -2.77 -20.37 31.14
C ASN A 24 -3.94 -20.99 30.37
N THR A 25 -4.25 -20.45 29.19
CA THR A 25 -5.37 -20.92 28.36
C THR A 25 -5.00 -21.00 26.88
N PRO A 26 -5.64 -21.89 26.10
CA PRO A 26 -5.49 -21.91 24.64
C PRO A 26 -5.81 -20.55 24.01
N GLN A 27 -6.78 -19.83 24.59
CA GLN A 27 -7.21 -18.53 24.10
C GLN A 27 -6.10 -17.47 24.20
N GLU A 28 -5.26 -17.51 25.25
CA GLU A 28 -4.10 -16.62 25.38
C GLU A 28 -3.06 -16.89 24.31
N VAL A 29 -2.80 -18.16 23.99
CA VAL A 29 -1.87 -18.55 22.92
C VAL A 29 -2.38 -18.06 21.57
N ILE A 30 -3.66 -18.27 21.29
CA ILE A 30 -4.32 -17.83 20.06
C ILE A 30 -4.33 -16.30 19.95
N SER A 31 -4.64 -15.60 21.04
CA SER A 31 -4.63 -14.14 21.08
C SER A 31 -3.23 -13.60 20.82
N LYS A 32 -2.20 -14.24 21.39
CA LYS A 32 -0.81 -13.85 21.13
C LYS A 32 -0.37 -14.16 19.71
N ALA A 33 -0.84 -15.26 19.11
CA ALA A 33 -0.58 -15.58 17.71
C ALA A 33 -1.19 -14.52 16.78
N PHE A 34 -2.42 -14.06 17.03
CA PHE A 34 -3.02 -12.97 16.26
C PHE A 34 -2.28 -11.66 16.43
N GLN A 35 -1.84 -11.31 17.65
CA GLN A 35 -1.02 -10.12 17.86
C GLN A 35 0.30 -10.19 17.08
N LEU A 36 0.96 -11.35 17.03
CA LEU A 36 2.19 -11.54 16.26
C LEU A 36 1.95 -11.49 14.74
N LEU A 37 0.82 -12.00 14.27
CA LEU A 37 0.41 -11.88 12.87
C LEU A 37 0.17 -10.42 12.50
N GLU A 38 -0.50 -9.65 13.35
CA GLU A 38 -0.68 -8.20 13.16
C GLU A 38 0.66 -7.47 13.14
N GLU A 39 1.59 -7.81 14.04
CA GLU A 39 2.96 -7.25 14.04
C GLU A 39 3.76 -7.60 12.77
N GLN A 40 3.59 -8.80 12.21
CA GLN A 40 4.22 -9.22 10.95
C GLN A 40 3.57 -8.58 9.72
N GLU A 41 2.24 -8.44 9.67
CA GLU A 41 1.55 -7.75 8.57
C GLU A 41 1.95 -6.27 8.48
N ASP A 42 2.35 -5.70 9.61
CA ASP A 42 2.88 -4.35 9.75
C ASP A 42 4.34 -4.21 9.28
N GLU A 43 5.01 -5.33 8.96
CA GLU A 43 6.37 -5.34 8.41
C GLU A 43 6.37 -4.91 6.94
N ILE A 44 6.92 -3.72 6.69
CA ILE A 44 7.02 -3.19 5.33
C ILE A 44 8.22 -3.81 4.64
N ILE A 45 7.95 -4.77 3.76
CA ILE A 45 8.92 -5.35 2.84
C ILE A 45 9.15 -4.35 1.70
N LEU A 46 10.38 -3.83 1.62
CA LEU A 46 10.78 -2.99 0.50
C LEU A 46 11.21 -3.90 -0.67
N PRO A 47 10.80 -3.61 -1.91
CA PRO A 47 11.28 -4.34 -3.08
C PRO A 47 12.80 -4.27 -3.23
N ASP A 48 13.40 -5.31 -3.81
CA ASP A 48 14.86 -5.45 -3.95
C ASP A 48 15.51 -4.34 -4.79
N TYR A 49 14.74 -3.70 -5.68
CA TYR A 49 15.22 -2.58 -6.49
C TYR A 49 15.37 -1.27 -5.71
N VAL A 50 14.86 -1.18 -4.47
CA VAL A 50 15.01 0.00 -3.60
C VAL A 50 16.43 0.03 -3.05
N LYS A 51 17.30 0.77 -3.73
CA LYS A 51 18.70 1.01 -3.32
C LYS A 51 18.77 2.10 -2.24
N GLY A 52 19.74 1.99 -1.34
CA GLY A 52 19.98 3.00 -0.29
C GLY A 52 20.61 2.40 0.97
N ARG A 53 21.14 3.28 1.84
CA ARG A 53 21.64 2.88 3.16
C ARG A 53 20.49 2.35 4.02
N GLU A 54 20.78 1.48 4.98
CA GLU A 54 19.78 0.92 5.91
C GLU A 54 19.00 2.01 6.65
N SER A 55 19.67 3.10 7.05
CA SER A 55 19.03 4.25 7.68
C SER A 55 17.98 4.92 6.78
N ALA A 56 18.26 5.07 5.48
CA ALA A 56 17.31 5.62 4.52
C ALA A 56 16.14 4.65 4.27
N LYS A 57 16.40 3.34 4.22
CA LYS A 57 15.36 2.30 4.11
C LYS A 57 14.45 2.29 5.34
N ALA A 58 15.00 2.44 6.55
CA ALA A 58 14.22 2.53 7.78
C ALA A 58 13.28 3.74 7.79
N LEU A 59 13.79 4.92 7.41
CA LEU A 59 12.97 6.13 7.26
C LEU A 59 11.85 5.95 6.24
N LEU A 60 12.14 5.28 5.11
CA LEU A 60 11.14 4.99 4.10
C LEU A 60 10.05 4.04 4.64
N LYS A 61 10.43 2.97 5.34
CA LYS A 61 9.49 2.05 6.00
C LYS A 61 8.59 2.81 6.98
N GLU A 62 9.17 3.65 7.83
CA GLU A 62 8.39 4.46 8.78
C GLU A 62 7.40 5.39 8.07
N LYS A 63 7.83 6.05 6.99
CA LYS A 63 6.97 6.95 6.21
C LYS A 63 5.81 6.20 5.54
N ILE A 64 6.07 5.01 4.99
CA ILE A 64 5.02 4.14 4.42
C ILE A 64 4.03 3.72 5.51
N ARG A 65 4.50 3.38 6.72
CA ARG A 65 3.63 3.01 7.84
C ARG A 65 2.69 4.15 8.24
N LYS A 66 3.23 5.37 8.40
CA LYS A 66 2.43 6.57 8.70
C LYS A 66 1.37 6.81 7.62
N TYR A 67 1.78 6.74 6.36
CA TYR A 67 0.87 6.95 5.23
C TYR A 67 -0.26 5.90 5.17
N ARG A 68 0.03 4.62 5.43
CA ARG A 68 -1.00 3.57 5.53
C ARG A 68 -2.01 3.86 6.64
N LYS A 69 -1.53 4.24 7.84
CA LYS A 69 -2.40 4.60 8.98
C LYS A 69 -3.27 5.82 8.67
N GLU A 70 -2.68 6.87 8.10
CA GLU A 70 -3.41 8.08 7.68
C GLU A 70 -4.47 7.76 6.63
N ARG A 71 -4.16 6.87 5.67
CA ARG A 71 -5.12 6.44 4.66
C ARG A 71 -6.27 5.65 5.25
N GLU A 72 -6.01 4.71 6.15
CA GLU A 72 -7.09 3.94 6.79
C GLU A 72 -7.99 4.86 7.62
N GLN A 73 -7.41 5.82 8.35
CA GLN A 73 -8.15 6.82 9.11
C GLN A 73 -8.96 7.78 8.22
N ASN A 74 -8.50 8.06 7.01
CA ASN A 74 -9.20 8.94 6.07
C ASN A 74 -10.07 8.18 5.04
N LYS A 75 -10.11 6.85 5.08
CA LYS A 75 -10.81 6.00 4.11
C LYS A 75 -12.32 6.29 4.07
N ASP A 76 -12.89 6.52 5.25
CA ASP A 76 -14.32 6.81 5.42
C ASP A 76 -14.61 8.32 5.50
N LYS A 77 -13.60 9.17 5.30
CA LYS A 77 -13.80 10.61 5.35
C LYS A 77 -14.60 11.05 4.10
N PRO A 78 -15.73 11.75 4.27
CA PRO A 78 -16.50 12.22 3.13
C PRO A 78 -15.60 13.06 2.24
N ILE A 79 -15.51 12.70 0.96
CA ILE A 79 -14.79 13.52 -0.02
C ILE A 79 -15.54 14.84 -0.11
N ASP A 80 -14.82 15.94 0.09
CA ASP A 80 -15.36 17.29 -0.04
C ASP A 80 -16.10 17.43 -1.38
N PRO A 81 -17.42 17.68 -1.38
CA PRO A 81 -18.22 17.80 -2.59
C PRO A 81 -17.66 18.83 -3.58
N GLU A 82 -17.04 19.90 -3.07
CA GLU A 82 -16.44 20.93 -3.90
C GLU A 82 -15.18 20.44 -4.61
N ARG A 83 -14.36 19.61 -3.94
CA ARG A 83 -13.23 18.95 -4.60
C ARG A 83 -13.67 17.99 -5.69
N VAL A 84 -14.77 17.27 -5.48
CA VAL A 84 -15.35 16.40 -6.51
C VAL A 84 -15.77 17.23 -7.72
N ARG A 85 -16.52 18.31 -7.49
CA ARG A 85 -16.97 19.25 -8.54
C ARG A 85 -15.79 19.81 -9.35
N LEU A 86 -14.78 20.34 -8.67
CA LEU A 86 -13.58 20.90 -9.30
C LEU A 86 -12.82 19.86 -10.11
N SER A 87 -12.69 18.63 -9.60
CA SER A 87 -12.02 17.55 -10.34
C SER A 87 -12.78 17.18 -11.63
N GLN A 88 -14.10 17.22 -11.59
CA GLN A 88 -14.95 16.93 -12.74
C GLN A 88 -14.87 18.05 -13.78
N GLU A 89 -14.86 19.31 -13.34
CA GLU A 89 -14.65 20.47 -14.23
C GLU A 89 -13.28 20.42 -14.90
N LEU A 90 -12.23 20.09 -14.16
CA LEU A 90 -10.88 19.95 -14.70
C LEU A 90 -10.82 18.85 -15.78
N ARG A 91 -11.40 17.68 -15.51
CA ARG A 91 -11.48 16.58 -16.50
C ARG A 91 -12.24 17.00 -17.75
N ASN A 92 -13.37 17.69 -17.58
CA ASN A 92 -14.15 18.19 -18.70
C ASN A 92 -13.36 19.22 -19.53
N LEU A 93 -12.59 20.08 -18.88
CA LEU A 93 -11.72 21.03 -19.56
C LEU A 93 -10.67 20.30 -20.41
N PHE A 94 -9.96 19.32 -19.85
CA PHE A 94 -8.98 18.53 -20.60
C PHE A 94 -9.60 17.81 -21.79
N ASN A 95 -10.75 17.17 -21.61
CA ASN A 95 -11.45 16.49 -22.71
C ASN A 95 -11.82 17.48 -23.83
N LYS A 96 -12.30 18.68 -23.50
CA LYS A 96 -12.62 19.71 -24.49
C LYS A 96 -11.38 20.22 -25.21
N THR A 97 -10.29 20.47 -24.49
CA THR A 97 -9.03 20.93 -25.09
C THR A 97 -8.46 19.87 -26.02
N GLN A 98 -8.44 18.60 -25.59
CA GLN A 98 -7.96 17.50 -26.41
C GLN A 98 -8.86 17.23 -27.62
N ALA A 99 -10.13 17.63 -27.62
CA ALA A 99 -11.00 17.51 -28.78
C ALA A 99 -10.77 18.60 -29.84
N ILE A 100 -9.92 19.61 -29.58
CA ILE A 100 -9.60 20.66 -30.54
C ILE A 100 -8.71 20.07 -31.66
N PRO A 101 -9.12 20.18 -32.94
CA PRO A 101 -8.30 19.75 -34.07
C PRO A 101 -6.93 20.45 -34.04
N GLY A 102 -5.84 19.69 -34.23
CA GLY A 102 -4.47 20.23 -34.14
C GLY A 102 -3.78 20.03 -32.79
N ILE A 103 -4.50 19.65 -31.72
CA ILE A 103 -3.91 19.39 -30.38
C ILE A 103 -3.52 17.92 -30.19
N GLN A 104 -4.21 16.99 -30.86
CA GLN A 104 -3.90 15.55 -30.82
C GLN A 104 -2.80 15.13 -31.77
N ASP A 105 -2.21 16.07 -32.51
CA ASP A 105 -1.34 15.76 -33.63
C ASP A 105 0.09 15.39 -33.20
N ILE A 106 0.42 15.49 -31.90
CA ILE A 106 1.72 15.02 -31.40
C ILE A 106 1.71 13.49 -31.37
N THR A 107 2.40 12.90 -32.33
CA THR A 107 2.59 11.46 -32.46
C THR A 107 3.67 10.95 -31.50
N GLU A 108 3.62 9.66 -31.14
CA GLU A 108 4.68 9.02 -30.36
C GLU A 108 6.03 9.10 -31.06
N GLU A 109 6.03 9.10 -32.39
CA GLU A 109 7.21 9.28 -33.24
C GLU A 109 7.84 10.67 -33.08
N GLU A 110 7.03 11.73 -33.02
CA GLU A 110 7.52 13.10 -32.78
C GLU A 110 8.06 13.28 -31.37
N ILE A 111 7.41 12.66 -30.37
CA ILE A 111 7.90 12.66 -28.99
C ILE A 111 9.24 11.93 -28.90
N ALA A 112 9.38 10.79 -29.58
CA ALA A 112 10.63 10.03 -29.61
C ALA A 112 11.76 10.82 -30.29
N ALA A 113 11.47 11.49 -31.40
CA ALA A 113 12.44 12.31 -32.11
C ALA A 113 12.97 13.47 -31.25
N GLU A 114 12.08 14.16 -30.51
CA GLU A 114 12.45 15.25 -29.60
C GLU A 114 13.31 14.75 -28.43
N ILE A 115 12.95 13.60 -27.84
CA ILE A 115 13.75 12.97 -26.77
C ILE A 115 15.14 12.61 -27.28
N GLU A 116 15.27 12.10 -28.51
CA GLU A 116 16.56 11.80 -29.10
C GLU A 116 17.38 13.06 -29.41
N ALA A 117 16.76 14.12 -29.94
CA ALA A 117 17.41 15.41 -30.18
C ALA A 117 17.99 15.98 -28.88
N TYR A 118 17.20 15.97 -27.80
CA TYR A 118 17.66 16.38 -26.47
C TYR A 118 18.83 15.53 -25.96
N ARG A 119 18.81 14.20 -26.20
CA ARG A 119 19.93 13.30 -25.84
C ARG A 119 21.18 13.57 -26.66
N ARG A 120 21.05 14.07 -27.89
CA ARG A 120 22.16 14.51 -28.76
C ARG A 120 22.65 15.92 -28.44
N GLY A 121 21.91 16.69 -27.64
CA GLY A 121 22.25 18.06 -27.25
C GLY A 121 21.89 19.11 -28.31
N GLU A 122 20.91 18.81 -29.17
CA GLU A 122 20.29 19.74 -30.12
C GLU A 122 19.23 20.63 -29.44
#